data_AF-A0A2A4ZT05-F1
#
_entry.id   AF-A0A2A4ZT05-F1
#
_cell.length_a   1.000
_cell.length_b   1.000
_cell.length_c   1.000
_cell.angle_alpha   90.00
_cell.angle_beta   90.00
_cell.angle_gamma   90.00
#
_symmetry.space_group_name_H-M   'P 1'
#
loop_
_entity.id
_entity.type
_entity.pdbx_description
1 polymer ?
#
loop_
_entity_poly.entity_id
_entity_poly.type
_entity_poly.pdbx_seq_one_letter_code
_entity_poly.pdbx_strand_id
1 'polypeptide(L)' 'MKLRIGTLTTSLLMVATIAMAQDDARMEKNYQEKLQKKFVKKIEWVTTLAEARKISEKKGLPILAYFTRSYSP' A
#
# COMPACT_ATOMS: atom_id res chain seq x y z
N MET A 1 -23.41 -34.70 -30.52
CA MET A 1 -22.10 -34.32 -29.91
C MET A 1 -22.29 -33.00 -29.17
N LYS A 2 -22.42 -33.01 -27.83
CA LYS A 2 -22.65 -31.78 -27.03
C LYS A 2 -21.30 -31.21 -26.60
N LEU A 3 -20.86 -30.12 -27.24
CA LEU A 3 -19.65 -29.39 -26.85
C LEU A 3 -19.86 -28.81 -25.44
N ARG A 4 -19.01 -29.19 -24.49
CA ARG A 4 -19.01 -28.67 -23.12
C ARG A 4 -18.39 -27.27 -23.12
N ILE A 5 -19.24 -26.24 -23.15
CA ILE A 5 -18.84 -24.81 -23.13
C ILE A 5 -18.51 -24.33 -21.70
N GLY A 6 -18.69 -25.18 -20.68
CA GLY A 6 -18.60 -24.80 -19.26
C GLY A 6 -17.21 -24.68 -18.64
N THR A 7 -16.12 -24.89 -19.39
CA THR A 7 -14.75 -24.89 -18.83
C THR A 7 -13.96 -23.61 -19.12
N LEU A 8 -14.45 -22.71 -19.98
CA LEU A 8 -13.68 -21.52 -20.38
C LEU A 8 -13.84 -20.33 -19.42
N THR A 9 -14.96 -20.23 -18.70
CA THR A 9 -15.26 -19.08 -17.83
C THR A 9 -14.52 -19.12 -16.49
N THR A 10 -14.21 -20.31 -15.97
CA THR A 10 -13.52 -20.47 -14.67
C THR A 10 -12.04 -20.10 -14.74
N SER A 11 -11.39 -20.32 -15.88
CA SER A 11 -9.97 -20.02 -16.07
C SER A 11 -9.68 -18.52 -16.14
N LEU A 12 -10.62 -17.72 -16.66
CA LEU A 12 -10.44 -16.27 -16.79
C LEU A 12 -10.55 -15.56 -15.43
N LEU A 13 -11.38 -16.06 -14.52
CA LEU A 13 -11.55 -15.49 -13.17
C LEU A 13 -10.30 -15.68 -12.30
N MET A 14 -9.56 -16.78 -12.48
CA MET A 14 -8.30 -17.04 -11.75
C MET A 14 -7.15 -16.13 -12.19
N VAL A 15 -7.11 -15.69 -13.46
CA VAL A 15 -6.06 -14.79 -13.93
C VAL A 15 -6.21 -13.39 -13.34
N ALA A 16 -7.45 -12.93 -13.15
CA ALA A 16 -7.74 -11.62 -12.55
C ALA A 16 -7.29 -11.53 -11.08
N THR A 17 -7.47 -12.59 -10.29
CA THR A 17 -7.05 -12.60 -8.87
C THR A 17 -5.53 -12.65 -8.72
N ILE A 18 -4.83 -13.34 -9.63
CA ILE A 18 -3.35 -13.39 -9.63
C ILE A 18 -2.76 -12.02 -9.99
N ALA A 19 -3.36 -11.30 -10.94
CA ALA A 19 -2.90 -9.96 -11.33
C ALA A 19 -3.04 -8.94 -10.19
N MET A 20 -4.16 -8.94 -9.47
CA MET A 20 -4.38 -8.04 -8.32
C MET A 20 -3.44 -8.36 -7.15
N ALA A 21 -3.24 -9.64 -6.84
CA ALA A 21 -2.32 -10.07 -5.77
C ALA A 21 -0.85 -9.71 -6.08
N GLN A 22 -0.45 -9.73 -7.36
CA GLN A 22 0.89 -9.33 -7.78
C GLN A 22 1.13 -7.83 -7.58
N ASP A 23 0.13 -7.00 -7.83
CA ASP A 23 0.23 -5.55 -7.64
C ASP A 23 0.30 -5.19 -6.15
N ASP A 24 -0.51 -5.81 -5.30
CA ASP A 24 -0.47 -5.62 -3.84
C ASP A 24 0.88 -6.03 -3.25
N ALA A 25 1.41 -7.19 -3.65
CA ALA A 25 2.72 -7.66 -3.21
C ALA A 25 3.85 -6.69 -3.63
N ARG A 26 3.75 -6.10 -4.82
CA ARG A 26 4.70 -5.11 -5.31
C ARG A 26 4.59 -3.79 -4.52
N MET A 27 3.38 -3.34 -4.21
CA MET A 27 3.16 -2.13 -3.40
C MET A 27 3.72 -2.30 -1.99
N GLU A 28 3.46 -3.43 -1.35
CA GLU A 28 4.00 -3.74 -0.03
C GLU A 28 5.52 -3.79 -0.04
N LYS A 29 6.12 -4.43 -1.04
CA LYS A 29 7.58 -4.44 -1.22
C LYS A 29 8.15 -3.03 -1.33
N ASN A 30 7.55 -2.18 -2.17
CA ASN A 30 7.98 -0.79 -2.34
C ASN A 30 7.86 0.02 -1.04
N TYR A 31 6.82 -0.24 -0.26
CA TYR A 31 6.61 0.38 1.04
C TYR A 31 7.74 -0.01 2.01
N GLN A 32 8.01 -1.31 2.16
CA GLN A 32 9.08 -1.81 3.02
C GLN A 32 10.45 -1.26 2.61
N GLU A 33 10.76 -1.22 1.32
CA GLU A 33 12.01 -0.63 0.81
C GLU A 33 12.14 0.87 1.15
N LYS A 34 11.04 1.62 1.11
CA LYS A 34 11.05 3.04 1.48
C LYS A 34 11.29 3.27 2.95
N LEU A 35 10.72 2.43 3.83
CA LEU A 35 10.99 2.47 5.26
C LEU A 35 12.48 2.24 5.56
N GLN A 36 13.21 1.53 4.69
CA GLN A 36 14.64 1.33 4.86
C GLN A 36 15.51 2.56 4.55
N LYS A 37 14.97 3.61 3.91
CA LYS A 37 15.74 4.80 3.53
C LYS A 37 16.27 5.54 4.74
N LYS A 38 17.53 6.00 4.66
CA LYS A 38 18.20 6.76 5.74
C LYS A 38 17.40 7.95 6.24
N PHE A 39 16.72 8.66 5.34
CA PHE A 39 15.86 9.79 5.71
C PHE A 39 14.67 9.35 6.58
N VAL A 40 13.97 8.30 6.17
CA VAL A 40 12.77 7.82 6.87
C VAL A 40 13.13 7.28 8.25
N LYS A 41 14.23 6.56 8.37
CA LYS A 41 14.73 6.01 9.64
C LYS A 41 15.19 7.03 10.68
N LYS A 42 15.45 8.29 10.29
CA LYS A 42 15.98 9.30 11.23
C LYS A 42 14.98 9.70 12.30
N ILE A 43 13.68 9.55 12.03
CA ILE A 43 12.61 9.94 12.94
C ILE A 43 11.51 8.88 12.90
N GLU A 44 10.76 8.79 13.98
CA GLU A 44 9.54 8.00 14.03
C GLU A 44 8.41 8.74 13.31
N TRP A 45 7.81 8.11 12.32
CA TRP A 45 6.69 8.66 11.55
C TRP A 45 5.39 8.08 12.06
N VAL A 46 4.40 8.94 12.29
CA VAL A 46 3.01 8.54 12.49
C VAL A 46 2.28 8.52 11.15
N THR A 47 1.39 7.57 10.96
CA THR A 47 0.68 7.37 9.69
C THR A 47 -0.73 7.96 9.69
N THR A 48 -1.19 8.50 10.83
CA THR A 48 -2.53 9.07 10.96
C THR A 48 -2.49 10.55 11.33
N LEU A 49 -3.45 11.31 10.80
CA LEU A 49 -3.62 12.72 11.14
C LEU A 49 -3.98 12.91 12.62
N ALA A 50 -4.77 11.98 13.19
CA ALA A 50 -5.19 12.05 14.59
C ALA A 50 -3.99 11.98 15.55
N GLU A 51 -3.06 11.04 15.32
CA GLU A 51 -1.83 10.95 16.11
C GLU A 51 -0.93 12.16 15.90
N ALA A 52 -0.78 12.62 14.66
CA ALA A 52 0.02 13.81 14.34
C ALA A 52 -0.51 15.05 15.08
N ARG A 53 -1.83 15.24 15.14
CA ARG A 53 -2.47 16.32 15.92
C ARG A 53 -2.17 16.22 17.40
N LYS A 54 -2.35 15.03 17.99
CA LYS A 54 -2.06 14.82 19.42
C LYS A 54 -0.61 15.16 19.78
N ILE A 55 0.34 14.79 18.92
CA ILE A 55 1.76 15.10 19.11
C ILE A 55 2.04 16.60 18.93
N SER A 56 1.45 17.21 17.89
CA SER A 56 1.59 18.63 17.59
C SER A 56 1.08 19.51 18.74
N GLU A 57 -0.13 19.23 19.23
CA GLU A 57 -0.75 19.93 20.37
C GLU A 57 0.08 19.77 21.65
N LYS A 58 0.56 18.55 21.93
CA LYS A 58 1.39 18.28 23.11
C LYS A 58 2.75 18.98 23.06
N LYS A 59 3.37 19.08 21.89
CA LYS A 59 4.74 19.61 21.72
C LYS A 59 4.79 21.07 21.28
N GLY A 60 3.66 21.66 20.84
CA GLY A 60 3.62 22.99 20.25
C GLY A 60 4.38 23.08 18.93
N LEU A 61 4.49 21.99 18.18
CA LEU A 61 5.26 21.91 16.92
C LEU A 61 4.34 21.76 15.71
N PRO A 62 4.70 22.31 14.54
CA PRO A 62 3.92 22.15 13.31
C PRO A 62 3.92 20.69 12.83
N ILE A 63 2.85 20.30 12.14
CA ILE A 63 2.76 19.01 11.46
C ILE A 63 3.43 19.11 10.09
N LEU A 64 4.39 18.24 9.82
CA LEU A 64 4.99 18.05 8.50
C LEU A 64 4.51 16.72 7.94
N ALA A 65 3.78 16.76 6.82
CA ALA A 65 3.31 15.57 6.12
C ALA A 65 4.16 15.30 4.88
N TYR A 66 4.62 14.06 4.73
CA TYR A 66 5.39 13.63 3.55
C TYR A 66 4.65 12.53 2.82
N PHE A 67 4.08 12.87 1.67
CA PHE A 67 3.35 11.93 0.82
C PHE A 67 4.28 11.32 -0.21
N THR A 68 4.26 9.99 -0.34
CA THR A 68 4.97 9.32 -1.43
C THR A 68 3.98 8.72 -2.40
N ARG A 69 4.10 9.06 -3.69
CA ARG A 69 3.19 8.60 -4.76
C ARG A 69 3.18 7.08 -5.00
N SER A 70 4.02 6.31 -4.32
CA SER A 70 4.19 4.87 -4.58
C SER A 70 3.20 3.99 -3.81
N TYR A 71 2.30 4.61 -3.05
CA TYR A 71 1.20 3.96 -2.34
C TYR A 71 -0.03 4.87 -2.46
N SER A 72 -0.39 5.21 -3.70
CA SER A 72 -1.75 5.65 -3.99
C SER A 72 -2.47 4.37 -4.44
N PRO A 73 -3.44 3.86 -3.66
CA PRO A 73 -4.27 2.75 -4.13
C PRO A 73 -5.00 3.11 -5.42
#